data_AF-A0A964IH68-F1
#
_entry.id   AF-A0A964IH68-F1
#
_cell.length_a   1.000
_cell.length_b   1.000
_cell.length_c   1.000
_cell.angle_alpha   90.00
_cell.angle_beta   90.00
_cell.angle_gamma   90.00
#
_symmetry.space_group_name_H-M   'P 1'
#
loop_
_entity.id
_entity.type
_entity.pdbx_description
1 polymer ?
#
loop_
_entity_poly.entity_id
_entity_poly.type
_entity_poly.pdbx_seq_one_letter_code
_entity_poly.pdbx_strand_id
1 'polypeptide(L)'
;MTTSLLVTAYIAAAVLFILSLKGLAHPSTARRGNQFGAIGMLIAMVAVALHAGVITSPTLLGALALASVIGALAASRVAMTSMPQLVAILHSFVGAAAVLVGISNHLAPAVELSGVERTIHDVETYLGVFIGSLTFTGSIVAWGKLQGVIRSKPLMLPGRHLLNIAMLVACVFLGAMYLRGGHEALPYLLIMAAIAGVIGIHLVMAIGGADMPVVVSMLNSYSGWAASAAGFMLSNDLLIITGALVGSSGAILSYIMCRAMNRSFLSVIFGGFGAEEGAAPAGGAVVEGELVATTADEVVALLKAADSVIIVPGYGMAVAQAQHPVREIVDVLRAAGKTVRFAIHPVAGRLPGHMNVLLAEANLPYDIVLEMDEINDDFPTTDVVLVIGANDIVNPSALDDPSSPIAGMPVLHAWEAAACIVFKRGKGAGYAGVENPLFFKPKTKMLYGDAKKSVDAILGALRAG
;
A
#
# COMPACT_ATOMS: atom_id res chain seq x y z
N MET A 1 18.15 -17.66 -29.77
CA MET A 1 17.73 -18.80 -28.91
C MET A 1 16.52 -19.49 -29.55
N THR A 2 16.42 -20.83 -29.53
CA THR A 2 15.27 -21.56 -30.10
C THR A 2 13.98 -21.28 -29.32
N THR A 3 12.82 -21.36 -29.98
CA THR A 3 11.50 -21.14 -29.36
C THR A 3 11.24 -22.11 -28.21
N SER A 4 11.64 -23.38 -28.34
CA SER A 4 11.50 -24.37 -27.26
C SER A 4 12.28 -23.99 -26.00
N LEU A 5 13.48 -23.41 -26.15
CA LEU A 5 14.28 -22.96 -25.01
C LEU A 5 13.69 -21.68 -24.37
N LEU A 6 13.07 -20.81 -25.17
CA LEU A 6 12.31 -19.65 -24.66
C LEU A 6 11.15 -20.09 -23.77
N VAL A 7 10.31 -20.99 -24.28
CA VAL A 7 9.15 -21.52 -23.54
C VAL A 7 9.60 -22.21 -22.25
N THR A 8 10.67 -23.01 -22.32
CA THR A 8 11.23 -23.67 -21.13
C THR A 8 11.73 -22.66 -20.10
N ALA A 9 12.43 -21.61 -20.54
CA ALA A 9 12.89 -20.53 -19.66
C ALA A 9 11.71 -19.76 -19.03
N TYR A 10 10.64 -19.53 -19.78
CA TYR A 10 9.40 -18.92 -19.29
C TYR A 10 8.73 -19.77 -18.21
N ILE A 11 8.59 -21.09 -18.43
CA ILE A 11 8.04 -21.99 -17.43
C ILE A 11 8.90 -21.99 -16.16
N ALA A 12 10.23 -22.05 -16.29
CA ALA A 12 11.14 -21.98 -15.15
C ALA A 12 11.00 -20.67 -14.37
N ALA A 13 10.96 -19.52 -15.08
CA ALA A 13 10.75 -18.22 -14.48
C ALA A 13 9.39 -18.12 -13.77
N ALA A 14 8.32 -18.61 -14.39
CA ALA A 14 6.98 -18.64 -13.81
C ALA A 14 6.93 -19.43 -12.50
N VAL A 15 7.53 -20.62 -12.46
CA VAL A 15 7.65 -21.42 -11.23
C VAL A 15 8.41 -20.65 -10.15
N LEU A 16 9.52 -19.99 -10.51
CA LEU A 16 10.29 -19.19 -9.57
C LEU A 16 9.50 -17.97 -9.02
N PHE A 17 8.66 -17.33 -9.83
CA PHE A 17 7.78 -16.25 -9.35
C PHE A 17 6.71 -16.76 -8.37
N ILE A 18 6.13 -17.94 -8.63
CA ILE A 18 5.19 -18.59 -7.69
C ILE A 18 5.91 -18.91 -6.37
N LEU A 19 7.11 -19.50 -6.44
CA LEU A 19 7.93 -19.80 -5.26
C LEU A 19 8.38 -18.52 -4.55
N SER A 20 8.56 -17.42 -5.28
CA SER A 20 8.88 -16.12 -4.71
C SER A 20 7.77 -15.62 -3.81
N LEU A 21 6.52 -15.57 -4.29
CA LEU A 21 5.38 -15.18 -3.46
C LEU A 21 5.18 -16.12 -2.27
N LYS A 22 5.28 -17.43 -2.49
CA LYS A 22 5.18 -18.41 -1.40
C LYS A 22 6.25 -18.17 -0.33
N GLY A 23 7.49 -17.88 -0.74
CA GLY A 23 8.58 -17.60 0.16
C GLY A 23 8.41 -16.27 0.91
N LEU A 24 7.82 -15.26 0.28
CA LEU A 24 7.56 -13.94 0.89
C LEU A 24 6.42 -13.98 1.92
N ALA A 25 5.58 -15.02 1.94
CA ALA A 25 4.48 -15.14 2.89
C ALA A 25 4.93 -15.41 4.34
N HIS A 26 6.18 -15.86 4.56
CA HIS A 26 6.71 -16.10 5.91
C HIS A 26 8.07 -15.42 6.13
N PRO A 27 8.31 -14.78 7.29
CA PRO A 27 9.58 -14.11 7.58
C PRO A 27 10.81 -15.01 7.44
N SER A 28 10.72 -16.28 7.87
CA SER A 28 11.83 -17.25 7.81
C SER A 28 12.24 -17.62 6.38
N THR A 29 11.31 -17.55 5.42
CA THR A 29 11.56 -17.87 4.02
C THR A 29 11.68 -16.63 3.12
N ALA A 30 11.39 -15.43 3.64
CA ALA A 30 11.30 -14.19 2.87
C ALA A 30 12.54 -13.90 2.02
N ARG A 31 13.74 -14.09 2.58
CA ARG A 31 15.00 -13.89 1.85
C ARG A 31 15.13 -14.85 0.65
N ARG A 32 14.78 -16.12 0.85
CA ARG A 32 14.80 -17.13 -0.22
C ARG A 32 13.72 -16.85 -1.27
N GLY A 33 12.53 -16.41 -0.83
CA GLY A 33 11.46 -15.96 -1.73
C GLY A 33 11.91 -14.82 -2.63
N ASN A 34 12.57 -13.80 -2.07
CA ASN A 34 13.12 -12.70 -2.86
C ASN A 34 14.18 -13.17 -3.87
N GLN A 35 15.07 -14.09 -3.48
CA GLN A 35 16.05 -14.68 -4.38
C GLN A 35 15.41 -15.43 -5.55
N PHE A 36 14.34 -16.20 -5.31
CA PHE A 36 13.61 -16.85 -6.40
C PHE A 36 13.05 -15.84 -7.41
N GLY A 37 12.47 -14.73 -6.93
CA GLY A 37 11.96 -13.68 -7.79
C GLY A 37 13.06 -13.04 -8.64
N ALA A 38 14.20 -12.72 -8.02
CA ALA A 38 15.36 -12.15 -8.71
C ALA A 38 15.92 -13.10 -9.79
N ILE A 39 16.07 -14.39 -9.48
CA ILE A 39 16.56 -15.40 -10.43
C ILE A 39 15.54 -15.59 -11.56
N GLY A 40 14.24 -15.65 -11.24
CA GLY A 40 13.17 -15.76 -12.23
C GLY A 40 13.17 -14.60 -13.22
N MET A 41 13.30 -13.36 -12.71
CA MET A 41 13.41 -12.16 -13.55
C MET A 41 14.65 -12.17 -14.44
N LEU A 42 15.80 -12.58 -13.90
CA LEU A 42 17.04 -12.70 -14.67
C LEU A 42 16.89 -13.72 -15.82
N ILE A 43 16.33 -14.90 -15.54
CA ILE A 43 16.07 -15.93 -16.55
C ILE A 43 15.16 -15.38 -17.65
N ALA A 44 14.05 -14.76 -17.28
CA ALA A 44 13.09 -14.19 -18.21
C ALA A 44 13.74 -13.12 -19.11
N MET A 45 14.45 -12.16 -18.52
CA MET A 45 15.12 -11.09 -19.25
C MET A 45 16.17 -11.62 -20.22
N VAL A 46 17.03 -12.54 -19.78
CA VAL A 46 18.08 -13.13 -20.62
C VAL A 46 17.47 -13.93 -21.76
N ALA A 47 16.41 -14.70 -21.47
CA ALA A 47 15.69 -15.47 -22.48
C ALA A 47 15.11 -14.57 -23.58
N VAL A 48 14.40 -13.50 -23.21
CA VAL A 48 13.87 -12.51 -24.17
C VAL A 48 15.00 -11.82 -24.92
N ALA A 49 16.06 -11.39 -24.23
CA ALA A 49 17.15 -10.65 -24.85
C ALA A 49 17.91 -11.48 -25.91
N LEU A 50 18.07 -12.79 -25.67
CA LEU A 50 18.68 -13.75 -26.60
C LEU A 50 17.74 -14.18 -27.73
N HIS A 51 16.42 -14.13 -27.51
CA HIS A 51 15.45 -14.49 -28.54
C HIS A 51 15.18 -13.32 -29.49
N ALA A 52 14.93 -12.12 -28.96
CA ALA A 52 14.58 -10.92 -29.72
C ALA A 52 15.79 -10.14 -30.28
N GLY A 53 17.01 -10.66 -30.13
CA GLY A 53 18.23 -9.99 -30.63
C GLY A 53 18.54 -8.65 -29.93
N VAL A 54 18.04 -8.44 -28.71
CA VAL A 54 18.29 -7.22 -27.93
C VAL A 54 19.78 -7.03 -27.70
N ILE A 55 20.50 -8.12 -27.43
CA ILE A 55 21.95 -8.11 -27.17
C ILE A 55 22.75 -7.57 -28.37
N THR A 56 22.20 -7.73 -29.58
CA THR A 56 22.85 -7.26 -30.83
C THR A 56 22.47 -5.83 -31.20
N SER A 57 21.53 -5.20 -30.50
CA SER A 57 21.09 -3.82 -30.76
C SER A 57 21.68 -2.85 -29.72
N PRO A 58 22.68 -2.02 -30.08
CA PRO A 58 23.28 -1.06 -29.15
C PRO A 58 22.25 -0.11 -28.52
N THR A 59 21.20 0.26 -29.27
CA THR A 59 20.13 1.14 -28.80
C THR A 59 19.30 0.49 -27.69
N LEU A 60 18.85 -0.74 -27.89
CA LEU A 60 18.05 -1.45 -26.87
C LEU A 60 18.89 -1.79 -25.64
N LEU A 61 20.14 -2.17 -25.85
CA LEU A 61 21.08 -2.48 -24.78
C LEU A 61 21.43 -1.24 -23.95
N GLY A 62 21.65 -0.10 -24.60
CA GLY A 62 21.85 1.20 -23.95
C GLY A 62 20.62 1.66 -23.15
N ALA A 63 19.42 1.49 -23.70
CA ALA A 63 18.17 1.80 -22.99
C ALA A 63 17.98 0.92 -21.74
N LEU A 64 18.22 -0.39 -21.87
CA LEU A 64 18.14 -1.34 -20.75
C LEU A 64 19.17 -1.02 -19.66
N ALA A 65 20.40 -0.69 -20.04
CA ALA A 65 21.46 -0.32 -19.11
C ALA A 65 21.10 0.97 -18.36
N LEU A 66 20.63 2.00 -19.08
CA LEU A 66 20.20 3.26 -18.48
C LEU A 66 19.03 3.06 -17.50
N ALA A 67 18.01 2.32 -17.91
CA ALA A 67 16.86 2.02 -17.06
C ALA A 67 17.28 1.24 -15.80
N SER A 68 18.19 0.28 -15.92
CA SER A 68 18.72 -0.50 -14.80
C SER A 68 19.49 0.38 -13.81
N VAL A 69 20.31 1.31 -14.30
CA VAL A 69 21.04 2.27 -13.46
C VAL A 69 20.08 3.20 -12.72
N ILE A 70 19.10 3.77 -13.41
CA ILE A 70 18.09 4.65 -12.79
C ILE A 70 17.32 3.88 -11.71
N GLY A 71 16.87 2.65 -12.01
CA GLY A 71 16.17 1.79 -11.06
C GLY A 71 17.01 1.45 -9.83
N ALA A 72 18.27 1.07 -10.01
CA ALA A 72 19.19 0.75 -8.92
C ALA A 72 19.48 1.96 -8.02
N LEU A 73 19.68 3.14 -8.62
CA LEU A 73 19.89 4.38 -7.87
C LEU A 73 18.64 4.81 -7.10
N ALA A 74 17.46 4.71 -7.70
CA ALA A 74 16.20 5.04 -7.04
C ALA A 74 15.92 4.08 -5.86
N ALA A 75 16.11 2.77 -6.06
CA ALA A 75 15.87 1.77 -5.03
C ALA A 75 16.87 1.85 -3.86
N SER A 76 18.13 2.20 -4.11
CA SER A 76 19.17 2.29 -3.07
C SER A 76 19.12 3.56 -2.21
N ARG A 77 18.42 4.61 -2.67
CA ARG A 77 18.40 5.92 -1.99
C ARG A 77 17.06 6.25 -1.32
N VAL A 78 16.03 5.43 -1.51
CA VAL A 78 14.71 5.70 -0.91
C VAL A 78 14.72 5.40 0.59
N ALA A 79 14.19 6.32 1.40
CA ALA A 79 13.96 6.06 2.81
C ALA A 79 12.78 5.09 3.00
N MET A 80 12.83 4.21 4.00
CA MET A 80 11.76 3.23 4.26
C MET A 80 10.40 3.89 4.54
N THR A 81 10.40 5.10 5.14
CA THR A 81 9.19 5.91 5.34
C THR A 81 8.55 6.41 4.04
N SER A 82 9.34 6.51 2.97
CA SER A 82 8.92 6.94 1.62
C SER A 82 8.59 5.77 0.69
N MET A 83 8.62 4.54 1.21
CA MET A 83 8.30 3.33 0.44
C MET A 83 6.91 3.39 -0.24
N PRO A 84 5.84 3.90 0.39
CA PRO A 84 4.51 3.91 -0.23
C PRO A 84 4.46 4.71 -1.53
N GLN A 85 5.08 5.90 -1.58
CA GLN A 85 5.09 6.68 -2.80
C GLN A 85 6.01 6.09 -3.88
N LEU A 86 7.11 5.41 -3.51
CA LEU A 86 7.93 4.72 -4.51
C LEU A 86 7.15 3.57 -5.16
N VAL A 87 6.44 2.77 -4.37
CA VAL A 87 5.57 1.70 -4.92
C VAL A 87 4.50 2.30 -5.83
N ALA A 88 3.86 3.40 -5.41
CA ALA A 88 2.86 4.08 -6.23
C ALA A 88 3.42 4.52 -7.59
N ILE A 89 4.58 5.18 -7.64
CA ILE A 89 5.16 5.64 -8.91
C ILE A 89 5.64 4.46 -9.79
N LEU A 90 6.12 3.36 -9.21
CA LEU A 90 6.57 2.19 -9.98
C LEU A 90 5.42 1.57 -10.79
N HIS A 91 4.19 1.53 -10.26
CA HIS A 91 3.03 1.07 -11.02
C HIS A 91 2.70 1.97 -12.22
N SER A 92 3.06 3.26 -12.15
CA SER A 92 2.89 4.16 -13.30
C SER A 92 3.72 3.70 -14.49
N PHE A 93 4.97 3.27 -14.25
CA PHE A 93 5.83 2.75 -15.31
C PHE A 93 5.29 1.47 -15.93
N VAL A 94 4.66 0.58 -15.14
CA VAL A 94 3.99 -0.62 -15.66
C VAL A 94 2.81 -0.24 -16.55
N GLY A 95 1.98 0.71 -16.11
CA GLY A 95 0.87 1.23 -16.92
C GLY A 95 1.33 1.89 -18.21
N ALA A 96 2.37 2.72 -18.15
CA ALA A 96 2.97 3.36 -19.31
C ALA A 96 3.55 2.33 -20.29
N ALA A 97 4.25 1.31 -19.79
CA ALA A 97 4.75 0.22 -20.61
C ALA A 97 3.61 -0.52 -21.34
N ALA A 98 2.52 -0.84 -20.65
CA ALA A 98 1.36 -1.49 -21.27
C ALA A 98 0.73 -0.63 -22.39
N VAL A 99 0.60 0.68 -22.17
CA VAL A 99 0.11 1.63 -23.20
C VAL A 99 1.05 1.68 -24.41
N LEU A 100 2.35 1.83 -24.16
CA LEU A 100 3.35 1.92 -25.23
C LEU A 100 3.46 0.62 -26.03
N VAL A 101 3.41 -0.53 -25.36
CA VAL A 101 3.38 -1.84 -26.02
C VAL A 101 2.11 -1.99 -26.85
N GLY A 102 0.94 -1.58 -26.34
CA GLY A 102 -0.32 -1.63 -27.08
C GLY A 102 -0.32 -0.76 -28.33
N ILE A 103 0.17 0.48 -28.23
CA ILE A 103 0.31 1.37 -29.39
C ILE A 103 1.34 0.80 -30.38
N SER A 104 2.48 0.32 -29.89
CA SER A 104 3.52 -0.28 -30.74
C SER A 104 3.01 -1.52 -31.47
N ASN A 105 2.18 -2.33 -30.81
CA ASN A 105 1.60 -3.54 -31.38
C ASN A 105 0.59 -3.20 -32.49
N HIS A 106 -0.24 -2.17 -32.30
CA HIS A 106 -1.14 -1.67 -33.35
C HIS A 106 -0.38 -1.11 -34.56
N LEU A 107 0.75 -0.43 -34.32
CA LEU A 107 1.59 0.15 -35.36
C LEU A 107 2.51 -0.87 -36.05
N ALA A 108 2.69 -2.05 -35.46
CA ALA A 108 3.54 -3.09 -36.02
C ALA A 108 2.97 -3.54 -37.38
N PRO A 109 3.83 -3.98 -38.32
CA PRO A 109 3.37 -4.57 -39.57
C PRO A 109 2.36 -5.68 -39.24
N ALA A 110 1.20 -5.65 -39.90
CA ALA A 110 0.14 -6.62 -39.65
C ALA A 110 0.71 -8.03 -39.74
N VAL A 111 0.76 -8.75 -38.62
CA VAL A 111 0.65 -10.20 -38.68
C VAL A 111 -0.65 -10.46 -39.45
N GLU A 112 -0.66 -11.38 -40.43
CA GLU A 112 -1.87 -11.70 -41.21
C GLU A 112 -2.93 -12.41 -40.35
N LEU A 113 -3.41 -11.73 -39.30
CA LEU A 113 -4.54 -12.13 -38.50
C LEU A 113 -5.80 -11.77 -39.28
N SER A 114 -6.71 -12.74 -39.39
CA SER A 114 -7.96 -12.57 -40.13
C SER A 114 -9.16 -13.03 -39.30
N GLY A 115 -10.33 -12.50 -39.62
CA GLY A 115 -11.59 -12.87 -38.97
C GLY A 115 -11.56 -12.74 -37.44
N VAL A 116 -11.82 -13.84 -36.75
CA VAL A 116 -11.98 -13.89 -35.28
C VAL A 116 -10.67 -13.63 -34.56
N GLU A 117 -9.54 -14.16 -35.07
CA GLU A 117 -8.22 -13.99 -34.44
C GLU A 117 -7.82 -12.52 -34.35
N ARG A 118 -8.04 -11.77 -35.45
CA ARG A 118 -7.84 -10.32 -35.46
C ARG A 118 -8.71 -9.62 -34.44
N THR A 119 -9.98 -9.99 -34.38
CA THR A 119 -10.92 -9.37 -33.43
C THR A 119 -10.49 -9.59 -31.99
N ILE A 120 -10.05 -10.80 -31.64
CA ILE A 120 -9.54 -11.12 -30.29
C ILE A 120 -8.30 -10.26 -30.00
N HIS A 121 -7.33 -10.24 -30.90
CA HIS A 121 -6.09 -9.48 -30.74
C HIS A 121 -6.32 -7.96 -30.60
N ASP A 122 -7.25 -7.41 -31.39
CA ASP A 122 -7.63 -6.01 -31.31
C ASP A 122 -8.33 -5.68 -29.98
N VAL A 123 -9.19 -6.58 -29.48
CA VAL A 123 -9.81 -6.45 -28.14
C VAL A 123 -8.75 -6.50 -27.03
N GLU A 124 -7.81 -7.44 -27.09
CA GLU A 124 -6.71 -7.56 -26.11
C GLU A 124 -5.85 -6.30 -26.07
N THR A 125 -5.46 -5.78 -27.25
CA THR A 125 -4.71 -4.53 -27.39
C THR A 125 -5.49 -3.36 -26.79
N TYR A 126 -6.77 -3.25 -27.12
CA TYR A 126 -7.63 -2.17 -26.65
C TYR A 126 -7.78 -2.17 -25.12
N LEU A 127 -8.06 -3.34 -24.54
CA LEU A 127 -8.20 -3.50 -23.08
C LEU A 127 -6.87 -3.27 -22.35
N GLY A 128 -5.76 -3.74 -22.91
CA GLY A 128 -4.43 -3.52 -22.35
C GLY A 128 -4.07 -2.03 -22.26
N VAL A 129 -4.34 -1.26 -23.32
CA VAL A 129 -4.14 0.20 -23.31
C VAL A 129 -5.09 0.89 -22.33
N PHE A 130 -6.36 0.48 -22.26
CA PHE A 130 -7.33 1.05 -21.32
C PHE A 130 -6.89 0.88 -19.85
N ILE A 131 -6.54 -0.34 -19.44
CA ILE A 131 -6.10 -0.65 -18.07
C ILE A 131 -4.75 0.03 -17.81
N GLY A 132 -3.84 0.03 -18.78
CA GLY A 132 -2.54 0.69 -18.70
C GLY A 132 -2.66 2.20 -18.45
N SER A 133 -3.53 2.90 -19.21
CA SER A 133 -3.75 4.35 -19.06
C SER A 133 -4.36 4.72 -17.70
N LEU A 134 -5.34 3.93 -17.22
CA LEU A 134 -5.91 4.08 -15.88
C LEU A 134 -4.84 3.93 -14.80
N THR A 135 -4.02 2.89 -14.93
CA THR A 135 -2.96 2.57 -13.95
C THR A 135 -1.89 3.66 -13.95
N PHE A 136 -1.45 4.11 -15.13
CA PHE A 136 -0.42 5.14 -15.29
C PHE A 136 -0.80 6.42 -14.56
N THR A 137 -1.95 6.98 -14.91
CA THR A 137 -2.39 8.27 -14.39
C THR A 137 -2.85 8.19 -12.93
N GLY A 138 -3.58 7.13 -12.56
CA GLY A 138 -3.99 6.91 -11.17
C GLY A 138 -2.80 6.77 -10.22
N SER A 139 -1.75 6.08 -10.66
CA SER A 139 -0.50 5.92 -9.92
C SER A 139 0.28 7.23 -9.73
N ILE A 140 0.30 8.10 -10.74
CA ILE A 140 0.91 9.44 -10.60
C ILE A 140 0.16 10.28 -9.58
N VAL A 141 -1.18 10.28 -9.60
CA VAL A 141 -1.98 11.01 -8.60
C VAL A 141 -1.75 10.42 -7.21
N ALA A 142 -1.69 9.09 -7.09
CA ALA A 142 -1.46 8.42 -5.82
C ALA A 142 -0.08 8.79 -5.23
N TRP A 143 0.97 8.74 -6.06
CA TRP A 143 2.30 9.22 -5.71
C TRP A 143 2.25 10.69 -5.26
N GLY A 144 1.62 11.57 -6.03
CA GLY A 144 1.54 13.00 -5.73
C GLY A 144 0.85 13.29 -4.39
N LYS A 145 -0.21 12.53 -4.05
CA LYS A 145 -0.90 12.64 -2.75
C LYS A 145 -0.05 12.15 -1.59
N LEU A 146 0.68 11.05 -1.76
CA LEU A 146 1.55 10.48 -0.73
C LEU A 146 2.79 11.34 -0.48
N GLN A 147 3.34 11.93 -1.55
CA GLN A 147 4.46 12.86 -1.51
C GLN A 147 4.08 14.24 -0.95
N GLY A 148 2.78 14.56 -0.90
CA GLY A 148 2.28 15.86 -0.44
C GLY A 148 2.31 16.97 -1.50
N VAL A 149 2.62 16.63 -2.76
CA VAL A 149 2.55 17.55 -3.90
C VAL A 149 1.10 17.83 -4.30
N ILE A 150 0.22 16.82 -4.14
CA ILE A 150 -1.22 16.92 -4.37
C ILE A 150 -1.92 16.89 -3.01
N ARG A 151 -2.94 17.74 -2.84
CA ARG A 151 -3.74 17.80 -1.61
C ARG A 151 -4.38 16.43 -1.30
N SER A 152 -4.21 15.96 -0.06
CA SER A 152 -4.75 14.65 0.37
C SER A 152 -6.26 14.62 0.61
N LYS A 153 -6.95 15.78 0.58
CA LYS A 153 -8.41 15.85 0.71
C LYS A 153 -9.08 15.33 -0.58
N PRO A 154 -10.14 14.50 -0.48
CA PRO A 154 -10.93 14.09 -1.64
C PRO A 154 -11.41 15.29 -2.47
N LEU A 155 -11.22 15.22 -3.80
CA LEU A 155 -11.83 16.15 -4.73
C LEU A 155 -13.24 15.66 -5.10
N MET A 156 -14.27 16.38 -4.64
CA MET A 156 -15.67 16.06 -4.91
C MET A 156 -16.20 16.96 -6.02
N LEU A 157 -16.27 16.43 -7.25
CA LEU A 157 -16.93 17.12 -8.37
C LEU A 157 -18.44 16.86 -8.36
N PRO A 158 -19.28 17.86 -8.69
CA PRO A 158 -20.71 17.64 -8.84
C PRO A 158 -20.98 16.65 -9.98
N GLY A 159 -21.82 15.64 -9.75
CA GLY A 159 -22.15 14.63 -10.76
C GLY A 159 -21.00 13.70 -11.16
N ARG A 160 -19.96 13.56 -10.31
CA ARG A 160 -18.76 12.71 -10.58
C ARG A 160 -19.06 11.31 -11.10
N HIS A 161 -20.13 10.68 -10.60
CA HIS A 161 -20.52 9.33 -10.99
C HIS A 161 -21.06 9.31 -12.43
N LEU A 162 -21.89 10.30 -12.78
CA LEU A 162 -22.38 10.47 -14.14
C LEU A 162 -21.23 10.78 -15.11
N LEU A 163 -20.27 11.61 -14.70
CA LEU A 163 -19.08 11.91 -15.50
C LEU A 163 -18.25 10.63 -15.77
N ASN A 164 -18.01 9.82 -14.74
CA ASN A 164 -17.30 8.54 -14.89
C ASN A 164 -18.03 7.57 -15.82
N ILE A 165 -19.36 7.44 -15.66
CA ILE A 165 -20.18 6.59 -16.52
C ILE A 165 -20.15 7.08 -17.96
N ALA A 166 -20.28 8.39 -18.19
CA ALA A 166 -20.22 8.98 -19.53
C ALA A 166 -18.86 8.73 -20.21
N MET A 167 -17.75 8.92 -19.48
CA MET A 167 -16.41 8.61 -19.99
C MET A 167 -16.26 7.12 -20.32
N LEU A 168 -16.78 6.23 -19.47
CA LEU A 168 -16.74 4.78 -19.71
C LEU A 168 -17.56 4.39 -20.94
N VAL A 169 -18.76 4.94 -21.11
CA VAL A 169 -19.60 4.72 -22.31
C VAL A 169 -18.90 5.24 -23.57
N ALA A 170 -18.24 6.40 -23.49
CA ALA A 170 -17.43 6.92 -24.59
C ALA A 170 -16.27 5.97 -24.94
N CYS A 171 -15.59 5.39 -23.95
CA CYS A 171 -14.60 4.33 -24.20
C CYS A 171 -15.24 3.15 -24.92
N VAL A 172 -16.36 2.59 -24.44
CA VAL A 172 -17.03 1.46 -25.12
C VAL A 172 -17.37 1.78 -26.58
N PHE A 173 -17.89 2.98 -26.85
CA PHE A 173 -18.17 3.44 -28.21
C PHE A 173 -16.89 3.51 -29.08
N LEU A 174 -15.81 4.10 -28.54
CA LEU A 174 -14.51 4.15 -29.23
C LEU A 174 -13.93 2.75 -29.48
N GLY A 175 -14.20 1.80 -28.60
CA GLY A 175 -13.84 0.39 -28.79
C GLY A 175 -14.56 -0.22 -29.99
N ALA A 176 -15.87 0.01 -30.11
CA ALA A 176 -16.62 -0.45 -31.27
C ALA A 176 -16.13 0.19 -32.59
N MET A 177 -15.69 1.45 -32.55
CA MET A 177 -15.07 2.12 -33.72
C MET A 177 -13.68 1.55 -34.01
N TYR A 178 -12.89 1.29 -32.97
CA TYR A 178 -11.55 0.72 -33.10
C TYR A 178 -11.58 -0.66 -33.80
N LEU A 179 -12.47 -1.55 -33.35
CA LEU A 179 -12.63 -2.89 -33.92
C LEU A 179 -13.10 -2.88 -35.39
N ARG A 180 -13.70 -1.79 -35.87
CA ARG A 180 -14.16 -1.64 -37.26
C ARG A 180 -13.14 -0.90 -38.15
N GLY A 181 -12.25 -0.10 -37.56
CA GLY A 181 -11.38 0.84 -38.28
C GLY A 181 -10.11 0.24 -38.85
N GLY A 182 -9.76 -1.01 -38.51
CA GLY A 182 -8.54 -1.65 -39.00
C GLY A 182 -7.28 -0.84 -38.67
N HIS A 183 -6.39 -0.59 -39.64
CA HIS A 183 -5.17 0.20 -39.42
C HIS A 183 -5.41 1.70 -39.23
N GLU A 184 -6.56 2.22 -39.67
CA GLU A 184 -6.92 3.62 -39.46
C GLU A 184 -7.52 3.86 -38.06
N ALA A 185 -7.60 2.81 -37.23
CA ALA A 185 -8.23 2.86 -35.92
C ALA A 185 -7.37 3.50 -34.82
N LEU A 186 -6.09 3.79 -35.07
CA LEU A 186 -5.18 4.38 -34.09
C LEU A 186 -5.74 5.62 -33.36
N PRO A 187 -6.41 6.59 -34.02
CA PRO A 187 -7.01 7.74 -33.33
C PRO A 187 -8.02 7.32 -32.25
N TYR A 188 -8.84 6.28 -32.50
CA TYR A 188 -9.80 5.81 -31.50
C TYR A 188 -9.10 5.21 -30.27
N LEU A 189 -7.99 4.49 -30.49
CA LEU A 189 -7.15 3.96 -29.41
C LEU A 189 -6.52 5.08 -28.58
N LEU A 190 -5.96 6.11 -29.24
CA LEU A 190 -5.32 7.24 -28.56
C LEU A 190 -6.32 8.12 -27.81
N ILE A 191 -7.48 8.40 -28.41
CA ILE A 191 -8.57 9.14 -27.73
C ILE A 191 -9.08 8.35 -26.53
N MET A 192 -9.27 7.02 -26.68
CA MET A 192 -9.62 6.18 -25.54
C MET A 192 -8.55 6.25 -24.46
N ALA A 193 -7.27 6.13 -24.82
CA ALA A 193 -6.17 6.15 -23.86
C ALA A 193 -6.14 7.46 -23.06
N ALA A 194 -6.44 8.58 -23.72
CA ALA A 194 -6.56 9.88 -23.07
C ALA A 194 -7.76 9.95 -22.11
N ILE A 195 -8.94 9.48 -22.53
CA ILE A 195 -10.14 9.43 -21.67
C ILE A 195 -9.90 8.51 -20.48
N ALA A 196 -9.34 7.32 -20.70
CA ALA A 196 -8.96 6.38 -19.64
C ALA A 196 -7.95 7.00 -18.66
N GLY A 197 -7.00 7.79 -19.17
CA GLY A 197 -6.10 8.59 -18.33
C GLY A 197 -6.86 9.60 -17.45
N VAL A 198 -7.84 10.31 -18.01
CA VAL A 198 -8.69 11.23 -17.24
C VAL A 198 -9.52 10.50 -16.18
N ILE A 199 -10.08 9.33 -16.51
CA ILE A 199 -10.77 8.45 -15.54
C ILE A 199 -9.82 8.09 -14.39
N GLY A 200 -8.58 7.69 -14.70
CA GLY A 200 -7.58 7.31 -13.70
C GLY A 200 -7.23 8.46 -12.76
N ILE A 201 -7.04 9.68 -13.30
CA ILE A 201 -6.87 10.89 -12.51
C ILE A 201 -8.07 11.12 -11.60
N HIS A 202 -9.28 11.14 -12.18
CA HIS A 202 -10.48 11.52 -11.47
C HIS A 202 -10.84 10.54 -10.35
N LEU A 203 -10.76 9.22 -10.60
CA LEU A 203 -11.03 8.19 -9.58
C LEU A 203 -10.10 8.34 -8.37
N VAL A 204 -8.79 8.46 -8.59
CA VAL A 204 -7.82 8.60 -7.48
C VAL A 204 -7.91 9.97 -6.81
N MET A 205 -8.25 11.04 -7.55
CA MET A 205 -8.47 12.38 -7.00
C MET A 205 -9.67 12.40 -6.01
N ALA A 206 -10.71 11.61 -6.28
CA ALA A 206 -11.88 11.48 -5.41
C ALA A 206 -11.63 10.69 -4.12
N ILE A 207 -10.47 10.05 -3.96
CA ILE A 207 -10.14 9.23 -2.79
C ILE A 207 -9.31 10.04 -1.78
N GLY A 208 -9.58 9.88 -0.48
CA GLY A 208 -8.84 10.58 0.56
C GLY A 208 -7.46 9.97 0.81
N GLY A 209 -6.57 10.75 1.43
CA GLY A 209 -5.26 10.28 1.90
C GLY A 209 -5.28 8.99 2.74
N ALA A 210 -6.42 8.66 3.36
CA ALA A 210 -6.63 7.57 4.34
C ALA A 210 -6.50 6.25 3.65
N ASP A 211 -7.16 6.23 2.50
CA ASP A 211 -7.42 5.06 1.72
C ASP A 211 -6.37 4.94 0.62
N MET A 212 -5.41 5.88 0.56
CA MET A 212 -4.30 5.81 -0.37
C MET A 212 -3.52 4.49 -0.28
N PRO A 213 -3.30 3.87 0.89
CA PRO A 213 -2.69 2.54 0.96
C PRO A 213 -3.52 1.49 0.19
N VAL A 214 -4.85 1.53 0.30
CA VAL A 214 -5.76 0.65 -0.46
C VAL A 214 -5.68 0.96 -1.96
N VAL A 215 -5.64 2.23 -2.34
CA VAL A 215 -5.49 2.65 -3.74
C VAL A 215 -4.18 2.15 -4.33
N VAL A 216 -3.07 2.23 -3.60
CA VAL A 216 -1.77 1.70 -4.06
C VAL A 216 -1.84 0.19 -4.28
N SER A 217 -2.50 -0.55 -3.38
CA SER A 217 -2.72 -1.99 -3.53
C SER A 217 -3.66 -2.33 -4.71
N MET A 218 -4.69 -1.52 -4.95
CA MET A 218 -5.59 -1.69 -6.09
C MET A 218 -4.86 -1.40 -7.42
N LEU A 219 -4.04 -0.33 -7.47
CA LEU A 219 -3.23 -0.01 -8.64
C LEU A 219 -2.17 -1.09 -8.90
N ASN A 220 -1.65 -1.75 -7.86
CA ASN A 220 -0.84 -2.96 -8.01
C ASN A 220 -1.63 -4.06 -8.73
N SER A 221 -2.89 -4.29 -8.34
CA SER A 221 -3.77 -5.24 -9.03
C SER A 221 -3.95 -4.87 -10.51
N TYR A 222 -4.26 -3.61 -10.81
CA TYR A 222 -4.43 -3.15 -12.20
C TYR A 222 -3.14 -3.28 -13.02
N SER A 223 -1.98 -3.05 -12.42
CA SER A 223 -0.69 -3.26 -13.08
C SER A 223 -0.47 -4.73 -13.46
N GLY A 224 -0.90 -5.66 -12.60
CA GLY A 224 -0.88 -7.10 -12.90
C GLY A 224 -1.83 -7.46 -14.05
N TRP A 225 -3.06 -6.97 -14.04
CA TRP A 225 -4.00 -7.22 -15.14
C TRP A 225 -3.57 -6.57 -16.46
N ALA A 226 -2.94 -5.40 -16.42
CA ALA A 226 -2.32 -4.77 -17.58
C ALA A 226 -1.17 -5.63 -18.15
N ALA A 227 -0.34 -6.21 -17.27
CA ALA A 227 0.71 -7.15 -17.68
C ALA A 227 0.13 -8.43 -18.29
N SER A 228 -0.95 -8.98 -17.75
CA SER A 228 -1.65 -10.13 -18.36
C SER A 228 -2.24 -9.78 -19.72
N ALA A 229 -2.87 -8.61 -19.87
CA ALA A 229 -3.40 -8.15 -21.15
C ALA A 229 -2.27 -7.98 -22.19
N ALA A 230 -1.13 -7.42 -21.78
CA ALA A 230 0.07 -7.38 -22.62
C ALA A 230 0.60 -8.79 -22.96
N GLY A 231 0.48 -9.74 -22.03
CA GLY A 231 0.78 -11.14 -22.26
C GLY A 231 -0.09 -11.78 -23.34
N PHE A 232 -1.41 -11.58 -23.29
CA PHE A 232 -2.31 -12.05 -24.34
C PHE A 232 -2.00 -11.43 -25.70
N MET A 233 -1.90 -10.10 -25.75
CA MET A 233 -1.55 -9.34 -26.95
C MET A 233 -0.25 -9.84 -27.61
N LEU A 234 0.77 -10.16 -26.81
CA LEU A 234 2.07 -10.62 -27.30
C LEU A 234 2.20 -12.14 -27.40
N SER A 235 1.13 -12.90 -27.12
CA SER A 235 1.17 -14.36 -26.98
C SER A 235 2.31 -14.84 -26.07
N ASN A 236 2.47 -14.19 -24.92
CA ASN A 236 3.53 -14.42 -23.96
C ASN A 236 2.99 -14.98 -22.64
N ASP A 237 3.07 -16.31 -22.49
CA ASP A 237 2.60 -17.04 -21.31
C ASP A 237 3.20 -16.55 -20.00
N LEU A 238 4.47 -16.13 -19.99
CA LEU A 238 5.12 -15.65 -18.78
C LEU A 238 4.45 -14.37 -18.27
N LEU A 239 4.15 -13.42 -19.16
CA LEU A 239 3.44 -12.19 -18.81
C LEU A 239 2.01 -12.48 -18.35
N ILE A 240 1.32 -13.45 -18.97
CA ILE A 240 -0.02 -13.88 -18.56
C ILE A 240 0.02 -14.41 -17.11
N ILE A 241 0.92 -15.35 -16.82
CA ILE A 241 1.03 -16.00 -15.51
C ILE A 241 1.45 -14.99 -14.44
N THR A 242 2.50 -14.20 -14.69
CA THR A 242 3.00 -13.23 -13.72
C THR A 242 2.01 -12.09 -13.49
N GLY A 243 1.37 -11.59 -14.55
CA GLY A 243 0.33 -10.58 -14.45
C GLY A 243 -0.87 -11.05 -13.62
N ALA A 244 -1.33 -12.29 -13.81
CA ALA A 244 -2.49 -12.83 -13.08
C ALA A 244 -2.15 -13.04 -11.60
N LEU A 245 -0.92 -13.47 -11.32
CA LEU A 245 -0.40 -13.67 -9.98
C LEU A 245 -0.26 -12.33 -9.21
N VAL A 246 0.25 -11.28 -9.86
CA VAL A 246 0.32 -9.93 -9.26
C VAL A 246 -1.08 -9.32 -9.13
N GLY A 247 -1.91 -9.47 -10.17
CA GLY A 247 -3.27 -8.95 -10.24
C GLY A 247 -4.16 -9.49 -9.12
N SER A 248 -4.18 -10.80 -8.95
CA SER A 248 -4.93 -11.48 -7.87
C SER A 248 -4.40 -11.11 -6.47
N SER A 249 -3.08 -11.10 -6.28
CA SER A 249 -2.44 -10.72 -5.00
C SER A 249 -2.83 -9.30 -4.58
N GLY A 250 -2.75 -8.33 -5.49
CA GLY A 250 -3.16 -6.95 -5.23
C GLY A 250 -4.65 -6.81 -4.91
N ALA A 251 -5.52 -7.58 -5.58
CA ALA A 251 -6.96 -7.57 -5.30
C ALA A 251 -7.28 -8.13 -3.90
N ILE A 252 -6.68 -9.27 -3.55
CA ILE A 252 -6.84 -9.91 -2.23
C ILE A 252 -6.34 -8.98 -1.12
N LEU A 253 -5.15 -8.40 -1.29
CA LEU A 253 -4.59 -7.47 -0.31
C LEU A 253 -5.50 -6.25 -0.12
N SER A 254 -6.00 -5.67 -1.21
CA SER A 254 -6.92 -4.53 -1.14
C SER A 254 -8.20 -4.86 -0.38
N TYR A 255 -8.75 -6.05 -0.59
CA TYR A 255 -9.91 -6.55 0.14
C TYR A 255 -9.63 -6.71 1.65
N ILE A 256 -8.51 -7.34 2.00
CA ILE A 256 -8.11 -7.53 3.40
C ILE A 256 -7.95 -6.18 4.11
N MET A 257 -7.31 -5.21 3.45
CA MET A 257 -7.15 -3.86 3.99
C MET A 257 -8.48 -3.16 4.19
N CYS A 258 -9.40 -3.24 3.22
CA CYS A 258 -10.74 -2.66 3.35
C CYS A 258 -11.49 -3.27 4.55
N ARG A 259 -11.42 -4.60 4.71
CA ARG A 259 -12.02 -5.30 5.84
C ARG A 259 -11.42 -4.87 7.18
N ALA A 260 -10.10 -4.72 7.24
CA ALA A 260 -9.40 -4.25 8.44
C ALA A 260 -9.72 -2.78 8.81
N MET A 261 -10.20 -1.98 7.85
CA MET A 261 -10.68 -0.60 8.08
C MET A 261 -12.19 -0.53 8.31
N ASN A 262 -12.90 -1.67 8.30
CA ASN A 262 -14.37 -1.75 8.25
C ASN A 262 -14.99 -0.85 7.17
N ARG A 263 -14.37 -0.79 5.98
CA ARG A 263 -14.90 -0.06 4.82
C ARG A 263 -15.22 -1.03 3.70
N SER A 264 -16.31 -0.77 2.97
CA SER A 264 -16.63 -1.60 1.80
C SER A 264 -15.63 -1.32 0.67
N PHE A 265 -15.16 -2.38 0.02
CA PHE A 265 -14.22 -2.29 -1.11
C PHE A 265 -14.76 -1.39 -2.23
N LEU A 266 -16.06 -1.52 -2.56
CA LEU A 266 -16.71 -0.69 -3.57
C LEU A 266 -16.78 0.79 -3.15
N SER A 267 -17.04 1.09 -1.88
CA SER A 267 -17.06 2.48 -1.39
C SER A 267 -15.69 3.13 -1.53
N VAL A 268 -14.61 2.41 -1.23
CA VAL A 268 -13.25 2.94 -1.38
C VAL A 268 -12.92 3.21 -2.86
N ILE A 269 -13.23 2.28 -3.76
CA ILE A 269 -12.93 2.41 -5.20
C ILE A 269 -13.68 3.58 -5.85
N PHE A 270 -14.95 3.76 -5.51
CA PHE A 270 -15.78 4.82 -6.08
C PHE A 270 -15.78 6.11 -5.24
N GLY A 271 -14.86 6.24 -4.27
CA GLY A 271 -14.67 7.47 -3.49
C GLY A 271 -15.85 7.84 -2.59
N GLY A 272 -16.51 6.86 -1.97
CA GLY A 272 -17.66 7.05 -1.08
C GLY A 272 -19.00 6.58 -1.66
N PHE A 273 -19.01 5.77 -2.71
CA PHE A 273 -20.25 5.20 -3.24
C PHE A 273 -20.90 4.27 -2.21
N GLY A 274 -22.15 4.56 -1.83
CA GLY A 274 -22.86 3.84 -0.78
C GLY A 274 -22.54 4.29 0.65
N ALA A 275 -21.65 5.28 0.85
CA ALA A 275 -21.77 6.11 2.04
C ALA A 275 -22.98 7.02 1.77
N GLU A 276 -24.06 6.87 2.54
CA GLU A 276 -25.22 7.75 2.41
C GLU A 276 -24.73 9.20 2.41
N GLU A 277 -25.03 9.95 1.34
CA GLU A 277 -24.97 11.41 1.34
C GLU A 277 -26.06 11.89 2.32
N GLY A 278 -25.80 11.77 3.62
CA GLY A 278 -26.93 11.73 4.55
C GLY A 278 -26.61 11.67 6.03
N ALA A 279 -25.40 12.02 6.45
CA ALA A 279 -25.19 12.52 7.80
C ALA A 279 -24.04 13.51 7.78
N ALA A 280 -24.31 14.78 8.09
CA ALA A 280 -23.27 15.59 8.70
C ALA A 280 -22.70 14.77 9.86
N PRO A 281 -21.38 14.78 10.12
CA PRO A 281 -20.88 14.20 11.35
C PRO A 281 -21.70 14.85 12.47
N ALA A 282 -22.60 14.06 13.09
CA ALA A 282 -23.18 14.47 14.35
C ALA A 282 -21.94 14.77 15.19
N GLY A 283 -21.85 16.00 15.72
CA GLY A 283 -20.73 16.37 16.57
C GLY A 283 -20.54 15.23 17.55
N GLY A 284 -19.41 14.52 17.42
CA GLY A 284 -19.18 13.29 18.17
C GLY A 284 -19.51 13.55 19.63
N ALA A 285 -20.12 12.56 20.30
CA ALA A 285 -20.51 12.68 21.69
C ALA A 285 -19.43 13.43 22.46
N VAL A 286 -19.80 14.57 23.08
CA VAL A 286 -18.87 15.45 23.77
C VAL A 286 -18.05 14.58 24.71
N VAL A 287 -16.75 14.47 24.46
CA VAL A 287 -15.92 13.56 25.23
C VAL A 287 -15.77 14.15 26.62
N GLU A 288 -16.49 13.56 27.58
CA GLU A 288 -16.42 13.94 28.99
C GLU A 288 -15.13 13.37 29.61
N GLY A 289 -14.37 14.23 30.27
CA GLY A 289 -13.16 13.87 31.01
C GLY A 289 -12.08 14.95 30.94
N GLU A 290 -11.07 14.85 31.79
CA GLU A 290 -9.91 15.74 31.78
C GLU A 290 -8.70 15.02 31.17
N LEU A 291 -7.96 15.73 30.32
CA LEU A 291 -6.72 15.20 29.74
C LEU A 291 -5.61 15.27 30.80
N VAL A 292 -5.28 14.12 31.39
CA VAL A 292 -4.20 14.01 32.38
C VAL A 292 -2.85 13.99 31.65
N ALA A 293 -2.06 15.05 31.79
CA ALA A 293 -0.70 15.09 31.28
C ALA A 293 0.26 14.31 32.19
N THR A 294 1.35 13.78 31.61
CA THR A 294 2.44 13.11 32.35
C THR A 294 3.80 13.55 31.83
N THR A 295 4.86 13.21 32.56
CA THR A 295 6.26 13.53 32.23
C THR A 295 7.05 12.27 31.91
N ALA A 296 8.23 12.43 31.29
CA ALA A 296 9.12 11.30 31.02
C ALA A 296 9.50 10.55 32.30
N ASP A 297 9.77 11.26 33.40
CA ASP A 297 10.17 10.67 34.68
C ASP A 297 9.04 9.82 35.31
N GLU A 298 7.80 10.28 35.23
CA GLU A 298 6.64 9.50 35.68
C GLU A 298 6.45 8.22 34.85
N VAL A 299 6.64 8.31 33.53
CA VAL A 299 6.57 7.15 32.64
C VAL A 299 7.68 6.15 32.96
N VAL A 300 8.90 6.63 33.26
CA VAL A 300 10.02 5.79 33.69
C VAL A 300 9.69 5.07 35.00
N ALA A 301 9.09 5.76 35.97
CA ALA A 301 8.67 5.13 37.23
C ALA A 301 7.65 4.00 37.00
N LEU A 302 6.66 4.23 36.12
CA LEU A 302 5.70 3.20 35.73
C LEU A 302 6.38 2.00 35.03
N LEU A 303 7.29 2.27 34.08
CA LEU A 303 8.02 1.21 33.37
C LEU A 303 8.93 0.40 34.29
N LYS A 304 9.53 1.03 35.31
CA LYS A 304 10.32 0.33 36.33
C LYS A 304 9.46 -0.58 37.20
N ALA A 305 8.23 -0.17 37.52
CA ALA A 305 7.29 -0.96 38.32
C ALA A 305 6.55 -2.06 37.55
N ALA A 306 6.43 -1.95 36.22
CA ALA A 306 5.71 -2.88 35.36
C ALA A 306 6.47 -4.18 35.08
N ASP A 307 5.80 -5.33 35.05
CA ASP A 307 6.36 -6.61 34.61
C ASP A 307 6.00 -6.93 33.16
N SER A 308 4.84 -6.43 32.69
CA SER A 308 4.33 -6.60 31.33
C SER A 308 4.07 -5.26 30.64
N VAL A 309 4.72 -5.04 29.48
CA VAL A 309 4.63 -3.83 28.68
C VAL A 309 4.24 -4.15 27.24
N ILE A 310 3.20 -3.48 26.73
CA ILE A 310 2.82 -3.54 25.31
C ILE A 310 3.10 -2.19 24.66
N ILE A 311 3.74 -2.20 23.49
CA ILE A 311 3.97 -1.01 22.68
C ILE A 311 3.06 -1.05 21.46
N VAL A 312 2.25 -0.01 21.27
CA VAL A 312 1.38 0.18 20.11
C VAL A 312 1.99 1.26 19.20
N PRO A 313 2.75 0.88 18.16
CA PRO A 313 3.35 1.84 17.24
C PRO A 313 2.33 2.38 16.24
N GLY A 314 2.38 3.67 15.97
CA GLY A 314 1.61 4.32 14.91
C GLY A 314 2.48 5.13 13.95
N TYR A 315 1.84 5.75 12.96
CA TYR A 315 2.53 6.54 11.95
C TYR A 315 3.34 7.72 12.54
N GLY A 316 2.93 8.27 13.69
CA GLY A 316 3.69 9.31 14.37
C GLY A 316 5.09 8.87 14.82
N MET A 317 5.27 7.59 15.18
CA MET A 317 6.58 7.02 15.50
C MET A 317 7.49 7.00 14.27
N ALA A 318 6.94 6.61 13.11
CA ALA A 318 7.66 6.57 11.84
C ALA A 318 8.10 7.97 11.38
N VAL A 319 7.20 8.95 11.46
CA VAL A 319 7.49 10.34 11.08
C VAL A 319 8.58 10.94 11.98
N ALA A 320 8.57 10.64 13.27
CA ALA A 320 9.57 11.12 14.21
C ALA A 320 10.90 10.35 14.14
N GLN A 321 10.96 9.23 13.42
CA GLN A 321 12.12 8.33 13.39
C GLN A 321 12.49 7.80 14.80
N ALA A 322 11.46 7.41 15.56
CA ALA A 322 11.60 6.98 16.95
C ALA A 322 11.80 5.45 17.12
N GLN A 323 11.82 4.67 16.03
CA GLN A 323 11.94 3.20 16.09
C GLN A 323 13.25 2.71 16.74
N HIS A 324 14.37 3.39 16.51
CA HIS A 324 15.67 3.03 17.10
C HIS A 324 15.74 3.25 18.61
N PRO A 325 15.38 4.43 19.16
CA PRO A 325 15.38 4.59 20.61
C PRO A 325 14.32 3.72 21.30
N VAL A 326 13.19 3.41 20.64
CA VAL A 326 12.23 2.42 21.14
C VAL A 326 12.87 1.02 21.25
N ARG A 327 13.66 0.58 20.25
CA ARG A 327 14.43 -0.68 20.34
C ARG A 327 15.34 -0.71 21.56
N GLU A 328 16.03 0.38 21.84
CA GLU A 328 16.94 0.48 22.99
C GLU A 328 16.20 0.43 24.32
N ILE A 329 15.01 1.04 24.42
CA ILE A 329 14.13 0.88 25.60
C ILE A 329 13.74 -0.59 25.79
N VAL A 330 13.37 -1.28 24.71
CA VAL A 330 13.02 -2.71 24.75
C VAL A 330 14.20 -3.54 25.28
N ASP A 331 15.42 -3.26 24.85
CA ASP A 331 16.62 -3.94 25.36
C ASP A 331 16.84 -3.73 26.85
N VAL A 332 16.71 -2.48 27.32
CA VAL A 332 16.87 -2.15 28.75
C VAL A 332 15.81 -2.86 29.60
N LEU A 333 14.56 -2.83 29.17
CA LEU A 333 13.46 -3.46 29.92
C LEU A 333 13.55 -5.00 29.90
N ARG A 334 13.90 -5.61 28.77
CA ARG A 334 14.11 -7.08 28.69
C ARG A 334 15.33 -7.52 29.49
N ALA A 335 16.40 -6.73 29.54
CA ALA A 335 17.55 -7.01 30.39
C ALA A 335 17.19 -6.96 31.88
N ALA A 336 16.19 -6.17 32.26
CA ALA A 336 15.60 -6.15 33.60
C ALA A 336 14.57 -7.26 33.86
N GLY A 337 14.43 -8.24 32.95
CA GLY A 337 13.53 -9.39 33.09
C GLY A 337 12.06 -9.12 32.76
N LYS A 338 11.73 -7.95 32.19
CA LYS A 338 10.35 -7.57 31.87
C LYS A 338 9.90 -8.15 30.54
N THR A 339 8.61 -8.44 30.42
CA THR A 339 7.98 -8.90 29.17
C THR A 339 7.58 -7.69 28.34
N VAL A 340 8.21 -7.50 27.18
CA VAL A 340 7.92 -6.38 26.27
C VAL A 340 7.52 -6.89 24.90
N ARG A 341 6.33 -6.51 24.45
CA ARG A 341 5.72 -6.95 23.18
C ARG A 341 5.19 -5.77 22.39
N PHE A 342 5.12 -5.92 21.07
CA PHE A 342 4.53 -4.95 20.15
C PHE A 342 3.19 -5.46 19.66
N ALA A 343 2.19 -4.58 19.67
CA ALA A 343 0.87 -4.85 19.10
C ALA A 343 0.71 -4.09 17.78
N ILE A 344 0.67 -4.82 16.67
CA ILE A 344 0.58 -4.24 15.34
C ILE A 344 -0.87 -4.27 14.85
N HIS A 345 -1.40 -3.08 14.57
CA HIS A 345 -2.67 -2.97 13.88
C HIS A 345 -2.47 -3.16 12.37
N PRO A 346 -3.32 -3.93 11.64
CA PRO A 346 -3.11 -4.23 10.22
C PRO A 346 -2.98 -3.01 9.29
N VAL A 347 -3.59 -1.89 9.67
CA VAL A 347 -3.54 -0.61 8.94
C VAL A 347 -2.72 0.48 9.63
N ALA A 348 -1.84 0.11 10.56
CA ALA A 348 -0.90 1.07 11.16
C ALA A 348 0.10 1.58 10.10
N GLY A 349 0.10 2.90 9.86
CA GLY A 349 1.04 3.55 8.94
C GLY A 349 0.40 4.03 7.63
N ARG A 350 1.16 3.94 6.53
CA ARG A 350 0.76 4.38 5.18
C ARG A 350 0.86 3.29 4.10
N LEU A 351 1.12 2.06 4.50
CA LEU A 351 1.23 0.88 3.63
C LEU A 351 0.93 -0.36 4.49
N PRO A 352 0.37 -1.44 3.93
CA PRO A 352 0.36 -2.74 4.61
C PRO A 352 1.74 -3.12 5.14
N GLY A 353 1.81 -3.54 6.40
CA GLY A 353 3.05 -3.96 7.04
C GLY A 353 4.08 -2.85 7.27
N HIS A 354 3.69 -1.56 7.16
CA HIS A 354 4.62 -0.44 7.32
C HIS A 354 5.32 -0.50 8.68
N MET A 355 4.59 -0.77 9.77
CA MET A 355 5.22 -0.87 11.10
C MET A 355 6.16 -2.07 11.18
N ASN A 356 5.78 -3.25 10.68
CA ASN A 356 6.63 -4.45 10.71
C ASN A 356 7.99 -4.18 10.03
N VAL A 357 7.97 -3.49 8.89
CA VAL A 357 9.20 -3.13 8.15
C VAL A 357 10.08 -2.16 8.93
N LEU A 358 9.50 -1.12 9.56
CA LEU A 358 10.28 -0.17 10.36
C LEU A 358 10.85 -0.79 11.64
N LEU A 359 10.11 -1.69 12.28
CA LEU A 359 10.59 -2.41 13.45
C LEU A 359 11.71 -3.40 13.07
N ALA A 360 11.59 -4.04 11.90
CA ALA A 360 12.65 -4.88 11.35
C ALA A 360 13.92 -4.07 11.01
N GLU A 361 13.77 -2.85 10.46
CA GLU A 361 14.89 -1.91 10.24
C GLU A 361 15.58 -1.53 11.56
N ALA A 362 14.81 -1.38 12.64
CA ALA A 362 15.34 -1.16 13.98
C ALA A 362 15.94 -2.43 14.63
N ASN A 363 16.00 -3.56 13.90
CA ASN A 363 16.47 -4.87 14.38
C ASN A 363 15.71 -5.37 15.62
N LEU A 364 14.39 -5.15 15.66
CA LEU A 364 13.54 -5.80 16.65
C LEU A 364 13.35 -7.29 16.31
N PRO A 365 13.49 -8.19 17.30
CA PRO A 365 13.14 -9.59 17.13
C PRO A 365 11.65 -9.77 16.75
N TYR A 366 11.36 -10.64 15.77
CA TYR A 366 9.99 -10.86 15.29
C TYR A 366 9.09 -11.59 16.31
N ASP A 367 9.67 -12.34 17.25
CA ASP A 367 8.95 -13.08 18.29
C ASP A 367 8.20 -12.17 19.27
N ILE A 368 8.61 -10.91 19.37
CA ILE A 368 7.93 -9.92 20.23
C ILE A 368 7.03 -8.98 19.43
N VAL A 369 6.84 -9.21 18.13
CA VAL A 369 5.97 -8.40 17.26
C VAL A 369 4.75 -9.25 16.91
N LEU A 370 3.61 -8.91 17.51
CA LEU A 370 2.37 -9.66 17.39
C LEU A 370 1.34 -8.85 16.60
N GLU A 371 0.55 -9.54 15.80
CA GLU A 371 -0.59 -8.94 15.11
C GLU A 371 -1.75 -8.71 16.10
N MET A 372 -2.65 -7.78 15.78
CA MET A 372 -3.77 -7.40 16.65
C MET A 372 -4.60 -8.59 17.15
N ASP A 373 -4.91 -9.55 16.28
CA ASP A 373 -5.71 -10.73 16.63
C ASP A 373 -4.98 -11.68 17.60
N GLU A 374 -3.65 -11.59 17.69
CA GLU A 374 -2.82 -12.45 18.55
C GLU A 374 -2.61 -11.85 19.95
N ILE A 375 -2.78 -10.54 20.10
CA ILE A 375 -2.41 -9.81 21.34
C ILE A 375 -3.57 -9.08 22.02
N ASN A 376 -4.72 -8.95 21.37
CA ASN A 376 -5.84 -8.17 21.94
C ASN A 376 -6.33 -8.73 23.29
N ASP A 377 -6.35 -10.07 23.44
CA ASP A 377 -6.79 -10.74 24.67
C ASP A 377 -5.81 -10.53 25.85
N ASP A 378 -4.60 -10.02 25.60
CA ASP A 378 -3.57 -9.82 26.62
C ASP A 378 -3.61 -8.44 27.26
N PHE A 379 -4.30 -7.46 26.67
CA PHE A 379 -4.38 -6.09 27.21
C PHE A 379 -4.89 -6.03 28.66
N PRO A 380 -5.93 -6.77 29.07
CA PRO A 380 -6.41 -6.76 30.47
C PRO A 380 -5.35 -7.18 31.50
N THR A 381 -4.38 -7.99 31.11
CA THR A 381 -3.29 -8.49 31.98
C THR A 381 -1.98 -7.71 31.84
N THR A 382 -2.00 -6.60 31.09
CA THR A 382 -0.81 -5.78 30.82
C THR A 382 -0.74 -4.59 31.77
N ASP A 383 0.44 -4.36 32.36
CA ASP A 383 0.64 -3.29 33.34
C ASP A 383 0.71 -1.92 32.67
N VAL A 384 1.50 -1.79 31.60
CA VAL A 384 1.71 -0.52 30.91
C VAL A 384 1.61 -0.68 29.40
N VAL A 385 0.79 0.15 28.76
CA VAL A 385 0.72 0.28 27.31
C VAL A 385 1.34 1.60 26.87
N LEU A 386 2.27 1.56 25.92
CA LEU A 386 2.84 2.75 25.28
C LEU A 386 2.25 2.92 23.87
N VAL A 387 1.33 3.86 23.71
CA VAL A 387 0.73 4.22 22.40
C VAL A 387 1.58 5.31 21.75
N ILE A 388 2.44 4.93 20.81
CA ILE A 388 3.44 5.84 20.23
C ILE A 388 2.99 6.34 18.86
N GLY A 389 2.38 7.52 18.82
CA GLY A 389 2.00 8.17 17.56
C GLY A 389 0.86 7.45 16.80
N ALA A 390 0.03 6.69 17.52
CA ALA A 390 -1.22 6.11 17.04
C ALA A 390 -2.42 6.92 17.54
N ASN A 391 -3.52 6.91 16.77
CA ASN A 391 -4.77 7.54 17.18
C ASN A 391 -5.97 6.67 16.85
N ASP A 392 -6.33 6.54 15.58
CA ASP A 392 -7.59 5.88 15.17
C ASP A 392 -7.58 4.38 15.50
N ILE A 393 -6.43 3.71 15.40
CA ILE A 393 -6.25 2.27 15.67
C ILE A 393 -6.37 1.86 17.14
N VAL A 394 -6.49 2.83 18.05
CA VAL A 394 -6.71 2.64 19.49
C VAL A 394 -7.96 3.40 19.96
N ASN A 395 -8.85 3.79 19.04
CA ASN A 395 -9.98 4.64 19.36
C ASN A 395 -11.21 3.82 19.77
N PRO A 396 -11.69 3.93 21.04
CA PRO A 396 -12.86 3.19 21.53
C PRO A 396 -14.16 3.52 20.81
N SER A 397 -14.26 4.70 20.17
CA SER A 397 -15.44 5.07 19.37
C SER A 397 -15.71 4.11 18.22
N ALA A 398 -14.74 3.29 17.81
CA ALA A 398 -14.99 2.23 16.84
C ALA A 398 -15.95 1.14 17.38
N LEU A 399 -16.01 0.94 18.69
CA LEU A 399 -16.87 -0.05 19.36
C LEU A 399 -18.07 0.61 20.03
N ASP A 400 -17.85 1.75 20.70
CA ASP A 400 -18.82 2.35 21.61
C ASP A 400 -19.80 3.32 20.90
N ASP A 401 -19.43 3.85 19.72
CA ASP A 401 -20.20 4.89 19.03
C ASP A 401 -20.59 4.47 17.59
N PRO A 402 -21.84 4.02 17.38
CA PRO A 402 -22.35 3.66 16.06
C PRO A 402 -22.37 4.82 15.05
N SER A 403 -22.34 6.08 15.52
CA SER A 403 -22.34 7.27 14.66
C SER A 403 -20.93 7.70 14.24
N SER A 404 -19.90 7.07 14.80
CA SER A 404 -18.52 7.36 14.50
C SER A 404 -18.17 6.97 13.05
N PRO A 405 -17.42 7.80 12.30
CA PRO A 405 -16.85 7.45 10.99
C PRO A 405 -16.00 6.16 10.96
N ILE A 406 -15.57 5.67 12.13
CA ILE A 406 -14.77 4.45 12.30
C ILE A 406 -15.55 3.34 13.03
N ALA A 407 -16.88 3.46 13.17
CA ALA A 407 -17.71 2.45 13.82
C ALA A 407 -17.52 1.08 13.16
N GLY A 408 -17.35 0.04 13.99
CA GLY A 408 -17.08 -1.35 13.60
C GLY A 408 -15.65 -1.63 13.12
N MET A 409 -14.74 -0.65 13.07
CA MET A 409 -13.33 -0.90 12.81
C MET A 409 -12.73 -1.71 13.97
N PRO A 410 -12.07 -2.87 13.70
CA PRO A 410 -11.26 -3.53 14.71
C PRO A 410 -10.21 -2.56 15.25
N VAL A 411 -9.96 -2.56 16.55
CA VAL A 411 -8.99 -1.66 17.20
C VAL A 411 -8.22 -2.41 18.27
N LEU A 412 -7.08 -1.85 18.66
CA LEU A 412 -6.29 -2.36 19.79
C LEU A 412 -6.88 -1.83 21.10
N HIS A 413 -7.21 -2.74 22.03
CA HIS A 413 -7.91 -2.42 23.29
C HIS A 413 -6.97 -1.86 24.37
N ALA A 414 -6.17 -0.85 24.01
CA ALA A 414 -5.18 -0.23 24.88
C ALA A 414 -5.76 0.32 26.20
N TRP A 415 -7.06 0.61 26.25
CA TRP A 415 -7.75 1.09 27.45
C TRP A 415 -7.99 0.01 28.52
N GLU A 416 -7.85 -1.28 28.19
CA GLU A 416 -8.10 -2.38 29.13
C GLU A 416 -6.92 -2.60 30.08
N ALA A 417 -5.71 -2.18 29.69
CA ALA A 417 -4.49 -2.26 30.50
C ALA A 417 -4.57 -1.47 31.81
N ALA A 418 -3.64 -1.75 32.73
CA ALA A 418 -3.62 -1.06 34.03
C ALA A 418 -3.24 0.44 33.89
N ALA A 419 -2.30 0.77 32.99
CA ALA A 419 -1.98 2.15 32.61
C ALA A 419 -1.73 2.27 31.09
N CYS A 420 -2.25 3.33 30.47
CA CYS A 420 -2.04 3.64 29.05
C CYS A 420 -1.37 5.00 28.89
N ILE A 421 -0.21 5.05 28.22
CA ILE A 421 0.55 6.28 27.97
C ILE A 421 0.50 6.60 26.48
N VAL A 422 -0.05 7.77 26.13
CA VAL A 422 -0.20 8.20 24.75
C VAL A 422 0.83 9.29 24.41
N PHE A 423 1.67 9.03 23.41
CA PHE A 423 2.68 9.95 22.92
C PHE A 423 2.11 10.77 21.76
N LYS A 424 2.00 12.09 21.95
CA LYS A 424 1.40 12.96 20.93
C LYS A 424 1.91 14.40 21.02
N ARG A 425 2.02 15.08 19.87
CA ARG A 425 2.46 16.49 19.82
C ARG A 425 1.44 17.48 20.41
N GLY A 426 0.17 17.12 20.46
CA GLY A 426 -0.92 18.00 20.92
C GLY A 426 -2.29 17.33 20.75
N LYS A 427 -3.37 18.12 20.78
CA LYS A 427 -4.77 17.62 20.72
C LYS A 427 -5.30 17.31 19.31
N GLY A 428 -4.50 17.49 18.26
CA GLY A 428 -4.96 17.36 16.86
C GLY A 428 -5.56 15.98 16.55
N ALA A 429 -6.57 15.93 15.69
CA ALA A 429 -7.25 14.69 15.32
C ALA A 429 -6.33 13.71 14.56
N GLY A 430 -6.78 12.46 14.47
CA GLY A 430 -6.12 11.38 13.73
C GLY A 430 -6.37 11.50 12.23
N TYR A 431 -6.20 10.40 11.52
CA TYR A 431 -6.48 10.36 10.10
C TYR A 431 -7.99 10.56 9.84
N ALA A 432 -8.84 9.86 10.61
CA ALA A 432 -10.29 9.90 10.48
C ALA A 432 -10.92 11.25 10.87
N GLY A 433 -10.13 12.20 11.42
CA GLY A 433 -10.63 13.52 11.78
C GLY A 433 -11.55 13.54 13.01
N VAL A 434 -11.62 12.43 13.74
CA VAL A 434 -12.40 12.28 14.98
C VAL A 434 -11.52 12.49 16.21
N GLU A 435 -12.14 12.99 17.28
CA GLU A 435 -11.54 12.97 18.61
C GLU A 435 -11.53 11.53 19.17
N ASN A 436 -10.61 11.23 20.08
CA ASN A 436 -10.43 9.87 20.60
C ASN A 436 -10.74 9.84 22.10
N PRO A 437 -11.83 9.17 22.52
CA PRO A 437 -12.19 9.01 23.93
C PRO A 437 -11.14 8.35 24.81
N LEU A 438 -10.22 7.56 24.24
CA LEU A 438 -9.10 6.96 24.98
C LEU A 438 -8.35 8.00 25.81
N PHE A 439 -8.14 9.20 25.25
CA PHE A 439 -7.33 10.23 25.90
C PHE A 439 -7.93 10.75 27.20
N PHE A 440 -9.23 10.55 27.39
CA PHE A 440 -10.00 11.07 28.53
C PHE A 440 -10.33 9.96 29.54
N LYS A 441 -9.97 8.71 29.25
CA LYS A 441 -10.17 7.59 30.19
C LYS A 441 -9.23 7.73 31.40
N PRO A 442 -9.66 7.33 32.60
CA PRO A 442 -8.92 7.58 33.85
C PRO A 442 -7.58 6.84 33.95
N LYS A 443 -7.42 5.72 33.23
CA LYS A 443 -6.17 4.96 33.15
C LYS A 443 -5.19 5.50 32.12
N THR A 444 -5.58 6.54 31.37
CA THR A 444 -4.79 7.11 30.28
C THR A 444 -4.07 8.37 30.72
N LYS A 445 -2.79 8.47 30.38
CA LYS A 445 -1.99 9.69 30.54
C LYS A 445 -1.39 10.13 29.22
N MET A 446 -1.31 11.45 29.02
CA MET A 446 -0.84 12.09 27.80
C MET A 446 0.59 12.58 27.98
N LEU A 447 1.54 12.01 27.22
CA LEU A 447 2.90 12.49 27.13
C LEU A 447 3.04 13.40 25.90
N TYR A 448 3.06 14.71 26.14
CA TYR A 448 3.13 15.70 25.07
C TYR A 448 4.55 15.90 24.57
N GLY A 449 4.72 15.95 23.25
CA GLY A 449 6.01 16.25 22.63
C GLY A 449 6.20 15.59 21.27
N ASP A 450 7.38 15.82 20.69
CA ASP A 450 7.87 15.01 19.58
C ASP A 450 8.20 13.60 20.08
N ALA A 451 7.73 12.57 19.36
CA ALA A 451 7.83 11.19 19.82
C ALA A 451 9.28 10.75 20.04
N LYS A 452 10.21 11.15 19.16
CA LYS A 452 11.62 10.78 19.32
C LYS A 452 12.22 11.43 20.55
N LYS A 453 12.02 12.75 20.74
CA LYS A 453 12.50 13.44 21.94
C LYS A 453 11.97 12.85 23.24
N SER A 454 10.68 12.51 23.28
CA SER A 454 10.05 11.89 24.45
C SER A 454 10.62 10.50 24.75
N VAL A 455 10.82 9.68 23.72
CA VAL A 455 11.42 8.34 23.86
C VAL A 455 12.90 8.44 24.27
N ASP A 456 13.67 9.35 23.69
CA ASP A 456 15.08 9.60 24.05
C ASP A 456 15.21 10.02 25.53
N ALA A 457 14.30 10.89 26.01
CA ALA A 457 14.28 11.30 27.41
C ALA A 457 14.00 10.12 28.36
N ILE A 458 13.01 9.27 28.03
CA ILE A 458 12.70 8.05 28.79
C ILE A 458 13.91 7.10 28.78
N LEU A 459 14.54 6.89 27.63
CA LEU A 459 15.72 6.03 27.50
C LEU A 459 16.88 6.54 28.35
N GLY A 460 17.15 7.85 28.33
CA GLY A 460 18.17 8.47 29.17
C GLY A 460 17.92 8.23 30.66
N ALA A 461 16.68 8.43 31.11
CA ALA A 461 16.29 8.22 32.51
C ALA A 461 16.29 6.74 32.93
N LEU A 462 15.93 5.81 32.03
CA LEU A 462 16.01 4.37 32.27
C LEU A 462 17.45 3.86 32.39
N ARG A 463 18.42 4.53 31.75
CA ARG A 463 19.85 4.19 31.86
C ARG A 463 20.53 4.81 33.07
N ALA A 464 20.02 5.93 33.55
CA ALA A 464 20.63 6.70 34.62
C ALA A 464 20.45 6.09 36.03
N GLY A 465 19.54 5.14 36.19
CA GLY A 465 19.38 4.37 37.42
C GLY A 465 18.57 3.13 37.18
#